data_AF-A0A4R4QMD9-F1
#
_entry.id   AF-A0A4R4QMD9-F1
#
_cell.length_a   1.000
_cell.length_b   1.000
_cell.length_c   1.000
_cell.angle_alpha   90.00
_cell.angle_beta   90.00
_cell.angle_gamma   90.00
#
_symmetry.space_group_name_H-M   'P 1'
#
loop_
_entity.id
_entity.type
_entity.pdbx_description
1 polymer ?
#
loop_
_entity_poly.entity_id
_entity_poly.type
_entity_poly.pdbx_seq_one_letter_code
_entity_poly.pdbx_strand_id
1 'polypeptide(L)'
;MVFYDPTGERYGLPTYPYKFAPGDLLTRRQLRARDLRPGGQEPAAQILWRRGKRVAYLYRLDLALPKRTATPAQKAAIDKALIARRTCPDCQQVKPYYIPRRTGTCLDCH
;
A
#
# COMPACT_ATOMS: atom_id res chain seq x y z
N MET A 1 19.22 -14.65 20.02
CA MET A 1 18.29 -13.76 19.30
C MET A 1 17.49 -14.61 18.30
N VAL A 2 16.16 -14.76 18.46
CA VAL A 2 15.41 -15.87 17.82
C VAL A 2 15.36 -15.79 16.28
N PHE A 3 15.53 -14.61 15.69
CA PHE A 3 15.38 -14.38 14.25
C PHE A 3 16.58 -13.68 13.61
N TYR A 4 17.78 -13.81 14.18
CA TYR A 4 18.97 -13.21 13.59
C TYR A 4 19.62 -14.21 12.63
N ASP A 5 19.44 -13.97 11.34
CA ASP A 5 19.94 -14.79 10.23
C ASP A 5 20.32 -13.85 9.07
N PRO A 6 21.44 -13.12 9.16
CA PRO A 6 21.82 -12.12 8.16
C PRO A 6 22.21 -12.71 6.79
N THR A 7 22.54 -14.01 6.72
CA THR A 7 22.86 -14.70 5.46
C THR A 7 21.61 -15.23 4.76
N GLY A 8 20.53 -15.47 5.51
CA GLY A 8 19.28 -16.02 4.98
C GLY A 8 19.31 -17.55 4.83
N GLU A 9 20.29 -18.23 5.41
CA GLU A 9 20.43 -19.69 5.33
C GLU A 9 19.25 -20.43 5.93
N ARG A 10 18.62 -19.87 6.97
CA ARG A 10 17.53 -20.52 7.69
C ARG A 10 16.16 -20.13 7.16
N TYR A 11 16.00 -18.88 6.72
CA TYR A 11 14.70 -18.32 6.35
C TYR A 11 14.57 -17.95 4.87
N GLY A 12 15.58 -18.24 4.04
CA GLY A 12 15.61 -17.97 2.59
C GLY A 12 15.94 -16.52 2.23
N LEU A 13 15.80 -15.60 3.18
CA LEU A 13 16.16 -14.19 3.07
C LEU A 13 16.88 -13.74 4.34
N PRO A 14 17.83 -12.79 4.24
CA PRO A 14 18.38 -12.11 5.40
C PRO A 14 17.26 -11.69 6.36
N THR A 15 17.28 -12.22 7.56
CA THR A 15 16.22 -12.07 8.55
C THR A 15 16.77 -11.42 9.81
N TYR A 16 16.08 -10.37 10.24
CA TYR A 16 16.45 -9.60 11.41
C TYR A 16 15.35 -9.63 12.47
N PRO A 17 15.71 -9.62 13.77
CA PRO A 17 14.76 -9.33 14.82
C PRO A 17 14.16 -7.92 14.69
N TYR A 18 13.03 -7.68 15.35
CA TYR A 18 12.40 -6.36 15.37
C TYR A 18 13.36 -5.28 15.88
N LYS A 19 13.56 -4.22 15.09
CA LYS A 19 14.52 -3.10 15.30
C LYS A 19 16.00 -3.42 15.07
N PHE A 20 16.35 -4.57 14.49
CA PHE A 20 17.74 -4.96 14.22
C PHE A 20 18.15 -4.92 12.75
N ALA A 21 17.26 -4.49 11.85
CA ALA A 21 17.59 -4.37 10.44
C ALA A 21 18.60 -3.22 10.21
N PRO A 22 19.57 -3.39 9.30
CA PRO A 22 20.45 -2.32 8.82
C PRO A 22 19.69 -1.09 8.30
N GLY A 23 20.31 0.09 8.37
CA GLY A 23 19.66 1.37 8.07
C GLY A 23 19.38 1.62 6.58
N ASP A 24 20.07 0.92 5.70
CA ASP A 24 19.91 0.92 4.24
C ASP A 24 18.76 0.03 3.75
N LEU A 25 18.16 -0.75 4.66
CA LEU A 25 17.03 -1.64 4.41
C LEU A 25 15.74 -1.09 5.03
N LEU A 26 14.77 -0.77 4.18
CA LEU A 26 13.55 -0.08 4.59
C LEU A 26 12.30 -0.86 4.22
N THR A 27 11.32 -0.84 5.12
CA THR A 27 9.96 -1.31 4.83
C THR A 27 9.28 -0.42 3.79
N ARG A 28 8.27 -0.96 3.07
CA ARG A 28 7.43 -0.15 2.14
C ARG A 28 6.86 1.10 2.79
N ARG A 29 6.50 1.04 4.08
CA ARG A 29 5.99 2.18 4.83
C ARG A 29 7.07 3.25 5.08
N GLN A 30 8.28 2.83 5.42
CA GLN A 30 9.42 3.75 5.58
C GLN A 30 9.87 4.37 4.26
N LEU A 31 9.80 3.65 3.14
CA LEU A 31 10.01 4.23 1.80
C LEU A 31 8.91 5.25 1.48
N ARG A 32 7.64 4.92 1.70
CA ARG A 32 6.51 5.83 1.44
C ARG A 32 6.59 7.13 2.25
N ALA A 33 7.09 7.06 3.49
CA ALA A 33 7.31 8.23 4.32
C ALA A 33 8.39 9.19 3.76
N ARG A 34 9.25 8.69 2.86
CA ARG A 34 10.27 9.45 2.14
C ARG A 34 9.87 9.77 0.69
N ASP A 35 8.60 9.59 0.35
CA ASP A 35 8.07 9.69 -1.02
C ASP A 35 8.74 8.75 -2.05
N LEU A 36 9.20 7.59 -1.57
CA LEU A 36 9.83 6.55 -2.38
C LEU A 36 8.91 5.32 -2.52
N ARG A 37 9.21 4.49 -3.52
CA ARG A 37 8.67 3.15 -3.74
C ARG A 37 9.83 2.15 -3.93
N PRO A 38 9.60 0.83 -3.72
CA PRO A 38 10.63 -0.19 -3.92
C PRO A 38 11.27 -0.28 -5.31
N GLY A 39 10.77 0.44 -6.31
CA GLY A 39 11.33 0.41 -7.66
C GLY A 39 10.95 -0.82 -8.49
N GLY A 40 10.34 -1.85 -7.89
CA GLY A 40 10.07 -3.14 -8.56
C GLY A 40 11.05 -4.25 -8.14
N GLN A 41 11.94 -3.96 -7.19
CA GLN A 41 12.83 -4.96 -6.61
C GLN A 41 12.04 -5.96 -5.74
N GLU A 42 12.51 -7.21 -5.71
CA GLU A 42 12.09 -8.21 -4.74
C GLU A 42 12.57 -7.85 -3.32
N PRO A 43 11.92 -8.37 -2.26
CA PRO A 43 12.40 -8.19 -0.89
C PRO A 43 13.88 -8.60 -0.74
N ALA A 44 14.72 -7.70 -0.24
CA ALA A 44 16.13 -7.97 0.00
C ALA A 44 16.38 -8.60 1.38
N ALA A 45 15.46 -8.37 2.32
CA ALA A 45 15.52 -8.90 3.68
C ALA A 45 14.12 -8.88 4.31
N GLN A 46 14.01 -9.42 5.51
CA GLN A 46 12.78 -9.41 6.30
C GLN A 46 13.03 -9.21 7.79
N ILE A 47 11.99 -8.74 8.48
CA ILE A 47 11.92 -8.73 9.94
C ILE A 47 10.90 -9.78 10.38
N LEU A 48 11.29 -10.69 11.26
CA LEU A 48 10.37 -11.62 11.92
C LEU A 48 10.21 -11.28 13.41
N TRP A 49 8.97 -11.29 13.88
CA TRP A 49 8.67 -11.12 15.31
C TRP A 49 7.36 -11.82 15.72
N ARG A 50 7.06 -11.80 17.02
CA ARG A 50 5.92 -12.54 17.62
C ARG A 50 5.94 -14.03 17.23
N ARG A 51 7.06 -14.71 17.48
CA ARG A 51 7.25 -16.14 17.17
C ARG A 51 6.99 -16.46 15.68
N GLY A 52 7.39 -15.56 14.78
CA GLY A 52 7.21 -15.71 13.32
C GLY A 52 5.81 -15.35 12.80
N LYS A 53 4.86 -14.97 13.67
CA LYS A 53 3.49 -14.59 13.24
C LYS A 53 3.41 -13.24 12.54
N ARG A 54 4.48 -12.44 12.57
CA ARG A 54 4.55 -11.15 11.89
C ARG A 54 5.84 -11.04 11.09
N VAL A 55 5.66 -10.57 9.86
CA VAL A 55 6.71 -10.31 8.88
C VAL A 55 6.64 -8.87 8.40
N ALA A 56 7.81 -8.26 8.17
CA ALA A 56 7.92 -7.02 7.41
C ALA A 56 9.05 -7.18 6.40
N TYR A 57 8.71 -7.09 5.11
CA TYR A 57 9.70 -7.10 4.05
C TYR A 57 10.45 -5.78 3.97
N LEU A 58 11.74 -5.90 3.71
CA LEU A 58 12.69 -4.83 3.60
C LEU A 58 13.21 -4.74 2.17
N TYR A 59 13.42 -3.52 1.74
CA TYR A 59 13.83 -3.16 0.39
C TYR A 59 15.04 -2.26 0.49
N ARG A 60 15.95 -2.39 -0.45
CA ARG A 60 17.14 -1.55 -0.50
C ARG A 60 16.77 -0.11 -0.84
N LEU A 61 17.32 0.82 -0.06
CA LEU A 61 17.10 2.25 -0.24
C LEU A 61 17.73 2.78 -1.54
N ASP A 62 18.91 2.28 -1.92
CA ASP A 62 19.64 2.73 -3.12
C ASP A 62 18.96 2.32 -4.43
N LEU A 63 18.13 1.28 -4.42
CA LEU A 63 17.30 0.85 -5.55
C LEU A 63 15.88 1.42 -5.52
N ALA A 64 15.56 2.23 -4.51
CA ALA A 64 14.25 2.84 -4.39
C ALA A 64 14.09 3.94 -5.44
N LEU A 65 12.87 4.06 -5.97
CA LEU A 65 12.52 5.07 -6.96
C LEU A 65 11.51 6.05 -6.37
N PRO A 66 11.40 7.27 -6.91
CA PRO A 66 10.33 8.18 -6.56
C PRO A 66 8.95 7.53 -6.68
N LYS A 67 8.07 7.85 -5.74
CA LYS A 67 6.68 7.43 -5.76
C LYS A 67 6.02 7.94 -7.05
N ARG A 68 5.16 7.11 -7.65
CA ARG A 68 4.40 7.52 -8.84
C ARG A 68 3.36 8.56 -8.45
N THR A 69 3.35 9.67 -9.16
CA THR A 69 2.32 10.71 -9.07
C THR A 69 1.32 10.51 -10.20
N ALA A 70 0.04 10.45 -9.86
CA ALA A 70 -1.02 10.36 -10.86
C ALA A 70 -1.03 11.62 -11.73
N THR A 71 -1.13 11.43 -13.05
CA THR A 71 -1.25 12.54 -13.99
C THR A 71 -2.57 13.29 -13.79
N PRO A 72 -2.67 14.57 -14.23
CA PRO A 72 -3.94 15.30 -14.18
C PRO A 72 -5.10 14.54 -14.86
N ALA A 73 -4.85 13.89 -15.99
CA ALA A 73 -5.84 13.07 -16.69
C ALA A 73 -6.30 11.86 -15.87
N GLN A 74 -5.38 11.18 -15.19
CA GLN A 74 -5.73 10.06 -14.29
C GLN A 74 -6.57 10.54 -13.10
N LYS A 75 -6.25 11.70 -12.52
CA LYS A 75 -7.05 12.29 -11.43
C LYS A 75 -8.47 12.62 -11.91
N ALA A 76 -8.59 13.30 -13.06
CA ALA A 76 -9.89 13.62 -13.64
C ALA A 76 -10.74 12.36 -13.97
N ALA A 77 -10.10 11.28 -14.43
CA ALA A 77 -10.78 10.01 -14.67
C ALA A 77 -11.32 9.39 -13.37
N ILE A 78 -10.52 9.42 -12.29
CA ILE A 78 -10.97 8.97 -10.96
C ILE A 78 -12.12 9.84 -10.46
N ASP A 79 -12.02 11.15 -10.59
CA ASP A 79 -13.08 12.08 -10.15
C ASP A 79 -14.40 11.80 -10.88
N LYS A 80 -14.36 11.59 -12.20
CA LYS A 80 -15.53 11.17 -12.99
C LYS A 80 -16.12 9.84 -12.50
N ALA A 81 -15.29 8.85 -12.24
CA ALA A 81 -15.74 7.56 -11.71
C ALA A 81 -16.35 7.69 -10.30
N LEU A 82 -15.78 8.54 -9.45
CA LEU A 82 -16.30 8.81 -8.11
C LEU A 82 -17.60 9.61 -8.14
N ILE A 83 -17.78 10.52 -9.11
CA ILE A 83 -19.05 11.21 -9.35
C ILE A 83 -20.11 10.20 -9.79
N ALA A 84 -19.82 9.35 -10.77
CA ALA A 84 -20.78 8.35 -11.27
C ALA A 84 -21.28 7.42 -10.15
N ARG A 85 -20.40 7.00 -9.22
CA ARG A 85 -20.79 6.20 -8.05
C ARG A 85 -21.69 6.92 -7.04
N ARG A 86 -21.84 8.23 -7.18
CA ARG A 86 -22.65 9.12 -6.32
C ARG A 86 -23.84 9.70 -7.06
N THR A 87 -23.95 9.53 -8.37
CA THR A 87 -25.07 10.00 -9.18
C THR A 87 -26.21 8.99 -9.09
N CYS A 88 -27.38 9.43 -8.61
CA CYS A 88 -28.59 8.61 -8.63
C CYS A 88 -29.05 8.38 -10.08
N PRO A 89 -29.36 7.15 -10.52
CA PRO A 89 -29.88 6.93 -11.87
C PRO A 89 -31.26 7.57 -12.10
N ASP A 90 -32.09 7.68 -11.06
CA ASP A 90 -33.48 8.16 -11.19
C ASP A 90 -33.57 9.68 -11.26
N CYS A 91 -33.02 10.37 -10.26
CA CYS A 91 -33.09 11.84 -10.18
C CYS A 91 -31.86 12.54 -10.76
N GLN A 92 -30.84 11.79 -11.20
CA GLN A 92 -29.59 12.29 -11.79
C GLN A 92 -28.76 13.24 -10.90
N GLN A 93 -29.12 13.38 -9.63
CA GLN A 93 -28.39 14.20 -8.67
C GLN A 93 -27.17 13.47 -8.13
N VAL A 94 -26.06 14.22 -7.98
CA VAL A 94 -24.87 13.76 -7.27
C VAL A 94 -25.10 13.88 -5.76
N LYS A 95 -24.94 12.79 -5.02
CA LYS A 95 -25.11 12.74 -3.57
C LYS A 95 -23.77 12.84 -2.83
N PRO A 96 -23.74 13.27 -1.56
CA PRO A 96 -22.51 13.30 -0.76
C PRO A 96 -22.03 11.90 -0.33
N TYR A 97 -22.78 10.84 -0.66
CA TYR A 97 -22.51 9.44 -0.36
C TYR A 97 -22.54 8.58 -1.62
N TYR A 98 -21.95 7.39 -1.58
CA TYR A 98 -22.08 6.41 -2.66
C TYR A 98 -23.48 5.81 -2.68
N ILE A 99 -24.07 5.73 -3.88
CA ILE A 99 -25.40 5.14 -4.07
C ILE A 99 -25.39 3.69 -3.53
N PRO A 100 -26.29 3.34 -2.60
CA PRO A 100 -26.33 2.01 -2.02
C PRO A 100 -26.66 0.97 -3.09
N ARG A 101 -25.89 -0.13 -3.15
CA ARG A 101 -26.16 -1.21 -4.10
C ARG A 101 -27.49 -1.92 -3.87
N ARG A 102 -28.00 -1.89 -2.63
CA ARG A 102 -29.27 -2.55 -2.25
C ARG A 102 -30.48 -1.88 -2.88
N THR A 103 -30.51 -0.55 -2.89
CA THR A 103 -31.61 0.25 -3.43
C THR A 103 -31.38 0.59 -4.90
N GLY A 104 -30.12 0.65 -5.35
CA GLY A 104 -29.76 1.06 -6.72
C GLY A 104 -29.94 2.56 -6.98
N THR A 105 -30.58 3.27 -6.06
CA THR A 105 -30.99 4.68 -6.15
C THR A 105 -30.61 5.41 -4.86
N CYS A 106 -30.72 6.74 -4.87
CA CYS A 106 -30.45 7.53 -3.67
C CYS A 106 -31.54 7.35 -2.61
N LEU A 107 -31.22 7.69 -1.37
CA LEU A 107 -32.11 7.54 -0.22
C LEU A 107 -33.40 8.39 -0.32
N ASP A 108 -33.40 9.43 -1.17
CA ASP A 108 -34.58 10.28 -1.39
C ASP A 108 -35.51 9.72 -2.47
N CYS A 109 -35.02 8.81 -3.32
CA CYS A 109 -35.79 8.19 -4.42
C CYS A 109 -36.30 6.78 -4.07
N HIS A 110 -35.75 6.17 -3.03
CA HIS A 110 -36.18 4.87 -2.53
C HIS A 110 -37.36 5.02 -1.57
#